data_AF-A0A1R2B5E8-F1
#
_entry.id   AF-A0A1R2B5E8-F1
#
_cell.length_a   1.000
_cell.length_b   1.000
_cell.length_c   1.000
_cell.angle_alpha   90.00
_cell.angle_beta   90.00
_cell.angle_gamma   90.00
#
_symmetry.space_group_name_H-M   'P 1'
#
loop_
_entity.id
_entity.type
_entity.pdbx_description
1 polymer ?
#
loop_
_entity_poly.entity_id
_entity_poly.type
_entity_poly.pdbx_seq_one_letter_code
_entity_poly.pdbx_strand_id
1 'polypeptide(L)'
;MEAEKNPRILVITLEISENAKGNIIIHENDDPDKVSEDFLKKYNLDRSMKKPLFKVIQSHQEKFKEQKQTLYQKYSSQGKLHIRPIPNTSDHLQNPSSNASPHMKTSNSSTKLNYGHILYLKGQEMKENKRQYSEKCLEETQKNISKNLTFHPKISKKSNRILKNCEKDKKNTKNLEHMTKLQADKEEQQMKECFFIPQINEKSNRINESSNIFDSLYKDACQRRNSQSSSNIVKEPNKKNDYRRKSEGVEEFFDRLFSSKKKTDEEIDKIRKQNKEDVDKQTGQKLFIPMTGRKSSTSREKPVWDELFLSKIGNKDKLEDKKTKDSEKCLTQPSENTCKFYEKFKLHRFEALFKQLDSDKDGKINREKICLDGIDTKVLIILGPIFDEMETTGEILGFDDFLCRIDELYMKISPQDKMVLVKPKKSQSQVQFSFTPIINKKSQQLAANNMHLGNNVHERTANKKEITELKLKKARELQEMGIIANTIR
;
A
#
# COMPACT_ATOMS: atom_id res chain seq x y z
N MET A 1 -1.64 15.65 45.50
CA MET A 1 -2.03 15.48 44.10
C MET A 1 -3.31 14.67 44.10
N GLU A 2 -4.46 15.35 44.10
CA GLU A 2 -5.76 14.66 44.01
C GLU A 2 -5.88 14.07 42.61
N ALA A 3 -6.19 12.78 42.52
CA ALA A 3 -6.46 12.13 41.24
C ALA A 3 -7.66 12.83 40.59
N GLU A 4 -7.48 13.40 39.40
CA GLU A 4 -8.56 14.02 38.63
C GLU A 4 -9.67 12.99 38.44
N LYS A 5 -10.83 13.23 39.09
CA LYS A 5 -11.95 12.29 39.15
C LYS A 5 -12.63 12.04 37.81
N ASN A 6 -12.37 12.86 36.79
CA ASN A 6 -13.04 12.78 35.49
C ASN A 6 -12.02 12.56 34.37
N PRO A 7 -12.30 11.68 33.39
CA PRO A 7 -11.43 11.48 32.24
C PRO A 7 -11.41 12.75 31.37
N ARG A 8 -10.21 13.19 30.98
CA ARG A 8 -10.00 14.27 30.02
C ARG A 8 -10.43 13.79 28.63
N ILE A 9 -11.32 14.53 27.97
CA ILE A 9 -11.85 14.15 26.64
C ILE A 9 -11.25 14.99 25.51
N LEU A 10 -10.93 16.27 25.77
CA LEU A 10 -10.49 17.20 24.73
C LEU A 10 -9.64 18.33 25.31
N VAL A 11 -8.62 18.74 24.55
CA VAL A 11 -7.84 19.96 24.81
C VAL A 11 -7.99 20.88 23.61
N ILE A 12 -8.59 22.05 23.81
CA ILE A 12 -8.76 23.08 22.77
C ILE A 12 -7.75 24.19 23.02
N THR A 13 -6.90 24.47 22.04
CA THR A 13 -5.96 25.61 22.08
C THR A 13 -6.57 26.78 21.31
N LEU A 14 -6.78 27.91 21.99
CA LEU A 14 -7.29 29.14 21.42
C LEU A 14 -6.17 30.19 21.39
N GLU A 15 -6.00 30.84 20.25
CA GLU A 15 -5.13 32.01 20.12
C GLU A 15 -5.91 33.25 20.56
N ILE A 16 -5.47 33.87 21.66
CA ILE A 16 -6.16 35.00 22.30
C ILE A 16 -5.60 36.32 21.77
N SER A 17 -4.28 36.37 21.56
CA SER A 17 -3.58 37.47 20.90
C SER A 17 -2.37 36.91 20.14
N GLU A 18 -1.67 37.74 19.37
CA GLU A 18 -0.49 37.34 18.58
C GLU A 18 0.57 36.59 19.41
N ASN A 19 0.64 36.88 20.72
CA ASN A 19 1.64 36.30 21.62
C ASN A 19 1.06 35.41 22.73
N ALA A 20 -0.27 35.24 22.82
CA ALA A 20 -0.91 34.49 23.90
C ALA A 20 -1.80 33.36 23.38
N LYS A 21 -1.52 32.13 23.82
CA LYS A 21 -2.36 30.96 23.58
C LYS A 21 -2.95 30.45 24.91
N GLY A 22 -4.25 30.19 24.91
CA GLY A 22 -4.96 29.60 26.05
C GLY A 22 -5.39 28.17 25.74
N ASN A 23 -5.25 27.28 26.71
CA ASN A 23 -5.75 25.90 26.60
C ASN A 23 -6.99 25.71 27.46
N ILE A 24 -8.04 25.15 26.86
CA ILE A 24 -9.25 24.68 27.54
C ILE A 24 -9.17 23.17 27.65
N ILE A 25 -9.14 22.66 28.87
CA ILE A 25 -9.19 21.23 29.15
C ILE A 25 -10.65 20.88 29.49
N ILE A 26 -11.25 20.00 28.70
CA ILE A 26 -12.65 19.59 28.86
C ILE A 26 -12.67 18.14 29.33
N HIS A 27 -13.42 17.87 30.40
CA HIS A 27 -13.70 16.52 30.89
C HIS A 27 -15.12 16.08 30.52
N GLU A 28 -15.39 14.77 30.63
CA GLU A 28 -16.64 14.15 30.17
C GLU A 28 -17.91 14.75 30.83
N ASN A 29 -17.81 15.13 32.11
CA ASN A 29 -18.94 15.58 32.92
C ASN A 29 -18.88 17.08 33.26
N ASP A 30 -18.01 17.84 32.60
CA ASP A 30 -17.89 19.26 32.85
C ASP A 30 -19.12 20.02 32.29
N ASP A 31 -19.56 21.05 33.00
CA ASP A 31 -20.62 21.95 32.54
C ASP A 31 -20.04 22.95 31.53
N PRO A 32 -20.48 22.95 30.26
CA PRO A 32 -19.96 23.86 29.23
C PRO A 32 -20.09 25.33 29.62
N ASP A 33 -21.12 25.71 30.37
CA ASP A 33 -21.34 27.10 30.77
C ASP A 33 -20.24 27.56 31.74
N LYS A 34 -19.95 26.74 32.75
CA LYS A 34 -18.88 27.00 33.73
C LYS A 34 -17.51 27.00 33.09
N VAL A 35 -17.19 26.01 32.26
CA VAL A 35 -15.88 25.93 31.58
C VAL A 35 -15.65 27.14 30.68
N SER A 36 -16.70 27.59 29.96
CA SER A 36 -16.59 28.78 29.12
C SER A 36 -16.39 30.06 29.95
N GLU A 37 -17.09 30.19 31.08
CA GLU A 37 -17.00 31.35 31.96
C GLU A 37 -15.66 31.43 32.70
N ASP A 38 -15.17 30.30 33.22
CA ASP A 38 -13.87 30.18 33.87
C ASP A 38 -12.74 30.54 32.91
N PHE A 39 -12.86 30.11 31.63
CA PHE A 39 -11.88 30.46 30.61
C PHE A 39 -11.88 31.97 30.29
N LEU A 40 -13.06 32.58 30.11
CA LEU A 40 -13.17 34.02 29.88
C LEU A 40 -12.60 34.83 31.04
N LYS A 41 -12.89 34.41 32.27
CA LYS A 41 -12.38 35.05 33.49
C LYS A 41 -10.87 34.89 33.63
N LYS A 42 -10.31 33.73 33.28
CA LYS A 42 -8.86 33.45 33.35
C LYS A 42 -8.05 34.34 32.39
N TYR A 43 -8.61 34.68 31.24
CA TYR A 43 -7.91 35.44 30.20
C TYR A 43 -8.47 36.87 29.98
N ASN A 44 -9.35 37.34 30.87
CA ASN A 44 -10.01 38.66 30.78
C ASN A 44 -10.64 38.94 29.40
N LEU A 45 -11.34 37.95 28.85
CA LEU A 45 -11.98 38.04 27.54
C LEU A 45 -13.40 38.62 27.62
N ASP A 46 -13.88 39.20 26.52
CA ASP A 46 -15.22 39.77 26.44
C ASP A 46 -16.33 38.71 26.58
N ARG A 47 -17.40 39.05 27.29
CA ARG A 47 -18.55 38.17 27.56
C ARG A 47 -19.30 37.76 26.29
N SER A 48 -19.17 38.54 25.21
CA SER A 48 -19.75 38.18 23.90
C SER A 48 -19.25 36.83 23.38
N MET A 49 -18.03 36.43 23.76
CA MET A 49 -17.39 35.16 23.35
C MET A 49 -17.90 33.94 24.14
N LYS A 50 -18.70 34.12 25.20
CA LYS A 50 -19.26 33.01 26.00
C LYS A 50 -20.12 32.08 25.16
N LYS A 51 -21.05 32.63 24.38
CA LYS A 51 -22.00 31.85 23.57
C LYS A 51 -21.31 31.01 22.47
N PRO A 52 -20.38 31.55 21.66
CA PRO A 52 -19.62 30.74 20.71
C PRO A 52 -18.83 29.62 21.39
N LEU A 53 -18.15 29.93 22.50
CA LEU A 53 -17.30 28.96 23.18
C LEU A 53 -18.12 27.83 23.81
N PHE A 54 -19.25 28.17 24.45
CA PHE A 54 -20.24 27.23 24.94
C PHE A 54 -20.68 26.24 23.86
N LYS A 55 -21.07 26.74 22.67
CA LYS A 55 -21.51 25.90 21.55
C LYS A 55 -20.42 24.94 21.08
N VAL A 56 -19.17 25.40 21.03
CA VAL A 56 -18.02 24.56 20.63
C VAL A 56 -17.79 23.44 21.65
N ILE A 57 -17.75 23.79 22.95
CA ILE A 57 -17.55 22.81 24.04
C ILE A 57 -18.68 21.78 24.03
N GLN A 58 -19.94 22.24 23.96
CA GLN A 58 -21.13 21.38 23.93
C GLN A 58 -21.10 20.42 22.73
N SER A 59 -20.83 20.93 21.52
CA SER A 59 -20.77 20.09 20.31
C SER A 59 -19.71 18.99 20.40
N HIS A 60 -18.57 19.28 21.02
CA HIS A 60 -17.53 18.28 21.23
C HIS A 60 -17.90 17.24 22.29
N GLN A 61 -18.53 17.64 23.39
CA GLN A 61 -19.04 16.70 24.40
C GLN A 61 -20.13 15.78 23.82
N GLU A 62 -21.06 16.31 23.03
CA GLU A 62 -22.10 15.51 22.35
C GLU A 62 -21.48 14.50 21.39
N LYS A 63 -20.55 14.92 20.53
CA LYS A 63 -19.82 14.01 19.64
C LYS A 63 -19.08 12.90 20.39
N PHE A 64 -18.47 13.22 21.53
CA PHE A 64 -17.80 12.22 22.36
C PHE A 64 -18.80 11.21 22.95
N LYS A 65 -19.95 11.68 23.45
CA LYS A 65 -21.04 10.82 23.95
C LYS A 65 -21.58 9.88 22.86
N GLU A 66 -21.80 10.39 21.66
CA GLU A 66 -22.22 9.57 20.50
C GLU A 66 -21.18 8.49 20.17
N GLN A 67 -19.90 8.86 20.08
CA GLN A 67 -18.82 7.90 19.81
C GLN A 67 -18.78 6.79 20.87
N LYS A 68 -18.90 7.15 22.16
CA LYS A 68 -18.95 6.19 23.26
C LYS A 68 -20.17 5.26 23.15
N GLN A 69 -21.36 5.80 22.83
CA GLN A 69 -22.56 4.97 22.60
C GLN A 69 -22.38 4.00 21.42
N THR A 70 -21.79 4.45 20.30
CA THR A 70 -21.55 3.55 19.15
C THR A 70 -20.57 2.43 19.49
N LEU A 71 -19.56 2.69 20.34
CA LEU A 71 -18.67 1.64 20.83
C LEU A 71 -19.42 0.64 21.71
N TYR A 72 -20.23 1.10 22.66
CA TYR A 72 -21.07 0.21 23.49
C TYR A 72 -22.05 -0.63 22.66
N GLN A 73 -22.66 -0.07 21.61
CA GLN A 73 -23.53 -0.81 20.69
C GLN A 73 -22.74 -1.86 19.88
N LYS A 74 -21.50 -1.56 19.47
CA LYS A 74 -20.62 -2.55 18.81
C LYS A 74 -20.26 -3.70 19.74
N TYR A 75 -19.92 -3.41 21.00
CA TYR A 75 -19.65 -4.47 21.99
C TYR A 75 -20.90 -5.30 22.31
N SER A 76 -22.08 -4.69 22.31
CA SER A 76 -23.34 -5.40 22.56
C SER A 76 -23.79 -6.26 21.36
N SER A 77 -23.48 -5.85 20.12
CA SER A 77 -23.85 -6.56 18.89
C SER A 77 -22.87 -7.64 18.45
N GLN A 78 -21.63 -7.65 18.95
CA GLN A 78 -20.67 -8.75 18.74
C GLN A 78 -20.96 -10.01 19.55
N GLY A 79 -22.17 -10.14 20.09
CA GLY A 79 -22.71 -11.41 20.55
C GLY A 79 -22.25 -11.78 21.95
N LYS A 80 -23.21 -11.76 22.88
CA LYS A 80 -23.33 -12.83 23.86
C LYS A 80 -23.20 -14.15 23.09
N LEU A 81 -22.04 -14.80 23.18
CA LEU A 81 -21.91 -16.21 22.83
C LEU A 81 -22.91 -16.93 23.72
N HIS A 82 -24.04 -17.31 23.11
CA HIS A 82 -25.00 -18.18 23.74
C HIS A 82 -24.33 -19.55 23.83
N ILE A 83 -23.54 -19.74 24.89
CA ILE A 83 -23.14 -21.06 25.35
C ILE A 83 -24.45 -21.72 25.75
N ARG A 84 -25.03 -22.49 24.83
CA ARG A 84 -26.11 -23.41 25.15
C ARG A 84 -25.53 -24.34 26.22
N PRO A 85 -26.06 -24.35 27.46
CA PRO A 85 -25.64 -25.35 28.41
C PRO A 85 -26.06 -26.70 27.82
N ILE A 86 -25.07 -27.53 27.54
CA ILE A 86 -25.28 -28.94 27.21
C ILE A 86 -26.00 -29.52 28.44
N PRO A 87 -27.18 -30.13 28.29
CA PRO A 87 -27.83 -30.78 29.42
C PRO A 87 -26.95 -31.95 29.86
N ASN A 88 -26.40 -31.84 31.05
CA ASN A 88 -25.77 -32.94 31.77
C ASN A 88 -26.82 -34.03 31.97
N THR A 89 -26.69 -35.14 31.25
CA THR A 89 -27.34 -36.39 31.60
C THR A 89 -26.36 -37.22 32.44
N SER A 90 -26.41 -37.03 33.75
CA SER A 90 -26.07 -38.08 34.70
C SER A 90 -27.19 -38.18 35.75
N ASP A 91 -27.48 -39.42 36.11
CA ASP A 91 -28.27 -39.88 37.25
C ASP A 91 -29.80 -39.91 37.10
N HIS A 92 -30.31 -41.07 36.66
CA HIS A 92 -31.28 -41.78 37.49
C HIS A 92 -31.22 -43.31 37.26
N LEU A 93 -30.75 -44.04 38.27
CA LEU A 93 -30.98 -45.47 38.46
C LEU A 93 -32.48 -45.75 38.67
N GLN A 94 -33.04 -46.78 38.03
CA GLN A 94 -33.72 -47.93 38.68
C GLN A 94 -34.48 -48.81 37.65
N ASN A 95 -33.91 -50.00 37.39
CA ASN A 95 -34.53 -51.33 37.59
C ASN A 95 -35.72 -51.82 36.71
N PRO A 96 -35.99 -53.15 36.63
CA PRO A 96 -35.78 -53.93 35.40
C PRO A 96 -37.03 -54.70 34.90
N SER A 97 -37.02 -55.20 33.66
CA SER A 97 -37.91 -56.30 33.25
C SER A 97 -37.47 -56.96 31.94
N SER A 98 -36.85 -58.13 32.08
CA SER A 98 -36.98 -59.37 31.28
C SER A 98 -37.60 -59.31 29.87
N ASN A 99 -36.84 -59.75 28.84
CA ASN A 99 -36.99 -61.09 28.24
C ASN A 99 -36.14 -61.33 26.96
N ALA A 100 -35.34 -62.40 27.03
CA ALA A 100 -35.08 -63.44 26.01
C ALA A 100 -34.45 -63.15 24.62
N SER A 101 -33.17 -63.57 24.51
CA SER A 101 -32.60 -64.46 23.45
C SER A 101 -32.24 -63.87 22.06
N PRO A 102 -31.49 -64.60 21.20
CA PRO A 102 -30.03 -64.44 21.15
C PRO A 102 -29.47 -64.19 19.73
N HIS A 103 -28.19 -63.82 19.68
CA HIS A 103 -27.26 -64.10 18.57
C HIS A 103 -27.65 -63.63 17.15
N MET A 104 -27.11 -62.49 16.75
CA MET A 104 -26.35 -62.36 15.50
C MET A 104 -25.28 -61.30 15.70
N LYS A 105 -24.01 -61.73 15.71
CA LYS A 105 -22.83 -60.86 15.68
C LYS A 105 -22.74 -60.28 14.28
N THR A 106 -23.44 -59.19 14.00
CA THR A 106 -23.06 -58.31 12.89
C THR A 106 -22.05 -57.33 13.46
N SER A 107 -20.80 -57.49 13.04
CA SER A 107 -19.75 -56.51 13.22
C SER A 107 -20.23 -55.19 12.62
N ASN A 108 -20.80 -54.33 13.44
CA ASN A 108 -20.89 -52.89 13.20
C ASN A 108 -19.45 -52.39 13.07
N SER A 109 -18.90 -52.49 11.86
CA SER A 109 -17.83 -51.60 11.45
C SER A 109 -18.42 -50.21 11.57
N SER A 110 -18.12 -49.55 12.68
CA SER A 110 -18.27 -48.11 12.81
C SER A 110 -17.51 -47.54 11.63
N THR A 111 -18.21 -47.27 10.53
CA THR A 111 -17.69 -46.55 9.39
C THR A 111 -17.30 -45.23 9.99
N LYS A 112 -16.01 -45.13 10.30
CA LYS A 112 -15.37 -44.00 10.93
C LYS A 112 -15.64 -42.85 9.99
N LEU A 113 -16.73 -42.11 10.27
CA LEU A 113 -17.23 -41.03 9.45
C LEU A 113 -16.04 -40.11 9.26
N ASN A 114 -15.49 -40.14 8.05
CA ASN A 114 -14.28 -39.42 7.76
C ASN A 114 -14.70 -37.95 7.67
N TYR A 115 -14.63 -37.27 8.81
CA TYR A 115 -14.98 -35.86 8.93
C TYR A 115 -14.19 -35.01 7.92
N GLY A 116 -13.00 -35.45 7.51
CA GLY A 116 -12.24 -34.83 6.42
C GLY A 116 -12.98 -34.88 5.08
N HIS A 117 -13.58 -36.01 4.72
CA HIS A 117 -14.37 -36.14 3.49
C HIS A 117 -15.64 -35.28 3.53
N ILE A 118 -16.33 -35.24 4.66
CA ILE A 118 -17.53 -34.39 4.84
C ILE A 118 -17.15 -32.91 4.76
N LEU A 119 -16.06 -32.50 5.41
CA LEU A 119 -15.58 -31.12 5.35
C LEU A 119 -15.08 -30.74 3.96
N TYR A 120 -14.47 -31.67 3.22
CA TYR A 120 -14.04 -31.45 1.84
C TYR A 120 -15.23 -31.23 0.89
N LEU A 121 -16.24 -32.11 0.96
CA LEU A 121 -17.47 -31.96 0.18
C LEU A 121 -18.17 -30.64 0.51
N LYS A 122 -18.27 -30.30 1.81
CA LYS A 122 -18.83 -29.01 2.25
C LYS A 122 -18.00 -27.81 1.78
N GLY A 123 -16.68 -27.94 1.71
CA GLY A 123 -15.78 -26.92 1.20
C GLY A 123 -15.93 -26.72 -0.32
N GLN A 124 -16.09 -27.80 -1.08
CA GLN A 124 -16.40 -27.73 -2.50
C GLN A 124 -17.76 -27.08 -2.75
N GLU A 125 -18.78 -27.48 -1.99
CA GLU A 125 -20.12 -26.90 -2.08
C GLU A 125 -20.10 -25.40 -1.75
N MET A 126 -19.39 -24.98 -0.69
CA MET A 126 -19.21 -23.56 -0.39
C MET A 126 -18.47 -22.80 -1.49
N LYS A 127 -17.45 -23.41 -2.12
CA LYS A 127 -16.70 -22.79 -3.21
C LYS A 127 -17.58 -22.61 -4.44
N GLU A 128 -18.36 -23.62 -4.81
CA GLU A 128 -19.26 -23.58 -5.96
C GLU A 128 -20.44 -22.64 -5.71
N ASN A 129 -21.05 -22.66 -4.51
CA ASN A 129 -22.09 -21.70 -4.14
C ASN A 129 -21.59 -20.24 -4.18
N LYS A 130 -20.35 -19.99 -3.74
CA LYS A 130 -19.74 -18.66 -3.85
C LYS A 130 -19.51 -18.25 -5.31
N ARG A 131 -19.14 -19.19 -6.17
CA ARG A 131 -18.97 -18.96 -7.61
C ARG A 131 -20.31 -18.63 -8.27
N GLN A 132 -21.33 -19.46 -8.06
CA GLN A 132 -22.69 -19.24 -8.58
C GLN A 132 -23.30 -17.93 -8.08
N TYR A 133 -23.08 -17.56 -6.82
CA TYR A 133 -23.53 -16.26 -6.30
C TYR A 133 -22.84 -15.08 -7.01
N SER A 134 -21.53 -15.19 -7.25
CA SER A 134 -20.79 -14.14 -7.97
C SER A 134 -21.22 -14.02 -9.44
N GLU A 135 -21.50 -15.14 -10.12
CA GLU A 135 -22.01 -15.18 -11.49
C GLU A 135 -23.43 -14.58 -11.57
N LYS A 136 -24.34 -14.98 -10.68
CA LYS A 136 -25.69 -14.39 -10.59
C LYS A 136 -25.67 -12.89 -10.32
N CYS A 137 -24.79 -12.44 -9.42
CA CYS A 137 -24.62 -11.01 -9.14
C CYS A 137 -24.14 -10.24 -10.39
N LEU A 138 -23.18 -10.80 -11.14
CA LEU A 138 -22.72 -10.24 -12.40
C LEU A 138 -23.84 -10.14 -13.44
N GLU A 139 -24.60 -11.23 -13.65
CA GLU A 139 -25.75 -11.22 -14.57
C GLU A 139 -26.81 -10.21 -14.17
N GLU A 140 -27.14 -10.10 -12.88
CA GLU A 140 -28.13 -9.15 -12.39
C GLU A 140 -27.65 -7.70 -12.59
N THR A 141 -26.36 -7.42 -12.40
CA THR A 141 -25.80 -6.11 -12.74
C THR A 141 -25.90 -5.80 -14.23
N GLN A 142 -25.63 -6.77 -15.11
CA GLN A 142 -25.79 -6.58 -16.56
C GLN A 142 -27.26 -6.35 -16.95
N LYS A 143 -28.20 -7.13 -16.39
CA LYS A 143 -29.65 -6.95 -16.60
C LYS A 143 -30.13 -5.59 -16.09
N ASN A 144 -29.61 -5.10 -14.96
CA ASN A 144 -29.95 -3.78 -14.45
C ASN A 144 -29.32 -2.65 -15.27
N ILE A 145 -28.13 -2.85 -15.83
CA ILE A 145 -27.52 -1.91 -16.77
C ILE A 145 -28.36 -1.85 -18.05
N SER A 146 -28.75 -2.99 -18.63
CA SER A 146 -29.55 -3.01 -19.86
C SER A 146 -30.96 -2.44 -19.68
N LYS A 147 -31.61 -2.69 -18.54
CA LYS A 147 -32.92 -2.10 -18.21
C LYS A 147 -32.88 -0.58 -17.99
N ASN A 148 -31.77 -0.04 -17.49
CA ASN A 148 -31.60 1.39 -17.22
C ASN A 148 -30.95 2.17 -18.38
N LEU A 149 -30.57 1.51 -19.47
CA LEU A 149 -30.09 2.15 -20.70
C LEU A 149 -31.28 2.49 -21.62
N THR A 150 -32.13 3.43 -21.21
CA THR A 150 -33.16 4.02 -22.09
C THR A 150 -32.61 5.15 -22.96
N PHE A 151 -31.36 5.56 -22.74
CA PHE A 151 -30.71 6.59 -23.53
C PHE A 151 -29.82 5.94 -24.60
N HIS A 152 -30.24 6.07 -25.85
CA HIS A 152 -29.41 5.77 -27.02
C HIS A 152 -28.79 7.09 -27.51
N PRO A 153 -27.63 7.50 -26.96
CA PRO A 153 -26.97 8.71 -27.45
C PRO A 153 -26.62 8.51 -28.93
N LYS A 154 -26.98 9.48 -29.77
CA LYS A 154 -26.52 9.51 -31.17
C LYS A 154 -25.02 9.78 -31.18
N ILE A 155 -24.22 8.71 -31.13
CA ILE A 155 -22.76 8.77 -31.14
C ILE A 155 -22.30 9.30 -32.52
N SER A 156 -21.46 10.33 -32.53
CA SER A 156 -20.94 10.92 -33.76
C SER A 156 -20.11 9.91 -34.57
N LYS A 157 -20.09 10.05 -35.90
CA LYS A 157 -19.29 9.18 -36.80
C LYS A 157 -17.79 9.14 -36.43
N LYS A 158 -17.25 10.19 -35.77
CA LYS A 158 -15.86 10.25 -35.31
C LYS A 158 -15.61 9.32 -34.11
N SER A 159 -16.55 9.23 -33.17
CA SER A 159 -16.44 8.35 -31.99
C SER A 159 -16.54 6.86 -32.35
N ASN A 160 -17.26 6.50 -33.42
CA ASN A 160 -17.29 5.12 -33.93
C ASN A 160 -15.93 4.64 -34.47
N ARG A 161 -15.02 5.53 -34.90
CA ARG A 161 -13.65 5.15 -35.26
C ARG A 161 -12.79 4.81 -34.04
N ILE A 162 -13.03 5.46 -32.90
CA ILE A 162 -12.29 5.21 -31.65
C ILE A 162 -12.67 3.82 -31.08
N LEU A 163 -13.96 3.46 -31.13
CA LEU A 163 -14.43 2.13 -30.72
C LEU A 163 -13.82 0.98 -31.55
N LYS A 164 -13.70 1.16 -32.86
CA LYS A 164 -13.07 0.16 -33.75
C LYS A 164 -11.58 -0.07 -33.47
N ASN A 165 -10.88 0.93 -32.92
CA ASN A 165 -9.48 0.75 -32.49
C ASN A 165 -9.39 0.00 -31.15
N CYS A 166 -10.30 0.27 -30.21
CA CYS A 166 -10.34 -0.44 -28.92
C CYS A 166 -10.68 -1.94 -29.07
N GLU A 167 -11.45 -2.32 -30.09
CA GLU A 167 -11.69 -3.74 -30.42
C GLU A 167 -10.44 -4.47 -30.93
N LYS A 168 -9.51 -3.78 -31.60
CA LYS A 168 -8.23 -4.37 -32.01
C LYS A 168 -7.35 -4.67 -30.79
N ASP A 169 -7.34 -3.79 -29.80
CA ASP A 169 -6.60 -4.00 -28.54
C ASP A 169 -7.14 -5.20 -27.74
N LYS A 170 -8.47 -5.40 -27.75
CA LYS A 170 -9.10 -6.59 -27.16
C LYS A 170 -8.78 -7.89 -27.91
N LYS A 171 -8.50 -7.85 -29.20
CA LYS A 171 -8.04 -9.03 -29.96
C LYS A 171 -6.57 -9.33 -29.67
N ASN A 172 -5.73 -8.30 -29.52
CA ASN A 172 -4.31 -8.46 -29.20
C ASN A 172 -4.10 -9.05 -27.79
N THR A 173 -4.89 -8.62 -26.81
CA THR A 173 -4.85 -9.16 -25.44
C THR A 173 -5.26 -10.64 -25.38
N LYS A 174 -6.34 -11.03 -26.08
CA LYS A 174 -6.75 -12.43 -26.20
C LYS A 174 -5.70 -13.31 -26.89
N ASN A 175 -5.00 -12.77 -27.89
CA ASN A 175 -3.93 -13.49 -28.57
C ASN A 175 -2.71 -13.69 -27.65
N LEU A 176 -2.37 -12.69 -26.83
CA LEU A 176 -1.31 -12.80 -25.83
C LEU A 176 -1.63 -13.86 -24.77
N GLU A 177 -2.83 -13.82 -24.20
CA GLU A 177 -3.29 -14.82 -23.22
C GLU A 177 -3.28 -16.24 -23.79
N HIS A 178 -3.69 -16.40 -25.05
CA HIS A 178 -3.63 -17.69 -25.75
C HIS A 178 -2.20 -18.18 -25.91
N MET A 179 -1.26 -17.31 -26.32
CA MET A 179 0.16 -17.66 -26.45
C MET A 179 0.80 -18.06 -25.11
N THR A 180 0.46 -17.36 -24.03
CA THR A 180 0.95 -17.70 -22.68
C THR A 180 0.43 -19.06 -22.22
N LYS A 181 -0.85 -19.36 -22.50
CA LYS A 181 -1.43 -20.68 -22.18
C LYS A 181 -0.74 -21.80 -22.96
N LEU A 182 -0.47 -21.57 -24.24
CA LEU A 182 0.19 -22.54 -25.12
C LEU A 182 1.63 -22.83 -24.69
N GLN A 183 2.35 -21.83 -24.16
CA GLN A 183 3.66 -22.02 -23.54
C GLN A 183 3.59 -22.86 -22.27
N ALA A 184 2.64 -22.57 -21.38
CA ALA A 184 2.46 -23.34 -20.14
C ALA A 184 2.09 -24.81 -20.43
N ASP A 185 1.19 -25.07 -21.37
CA ASP A 185 0.80 -26.43 -21.77
C ASP A 185 2.01 -27.19 -22.37
N LYS A 186 2.88 -26.51 -23.12
CA LYS A 186 4.10 -27.10 -23.70
C LYS A 186 5.14 -27.42 -22.62
N GLU A 187 5.33 -26.55 -21.64
CA GLU A 187 6.21 -26.81 -20.49
C GLU A 187 5.69 -28.00 -19.66
N GLU A 188 4.38 -28.08 -19.46
CA GLU A 188 3.75 -29.20 -18.75
C GLU A 188 3.96 -30.53 -19.48
N GLN A 189 3.85 -30.54 -20.82
CA GLN A 189 4.14 -31.72 -21.63
C GLN A 189 5.61 -32.14 -21.54
N GLN A 190 6.54 -31.19 -21.59
CA GLN A 190 7.98 -31.48 -21.43
C GLN A 190 8.31 -32.06 -20.06
N MET A 191 7.65 -31.57 -19.00
CA MET A 191 7.80 -32.11 -17.65
C MET A 191 7.22 -33.53 -17.53
N LYS A 192 6.15 -33.84 -18.26
CA LYS A 192 5.55 -35.20 -18.31
C LYS A 192 6.40 -36.19 -19.11
N GLU A 193 7.15 -35.73 -20.12
CA GLU A 193 8.04 -36.55 -20.93
C GLU A 193 9.41 -36.81 -20.28
N CYS A 194 9.74 -36.14 -19.17
CA CYS A 194 10.97 -36.39 -18.43
C CYS A 194 10.85 -37.65 -17.56
N PHE A 195 10.96 -38.83 -18.19
CA PHE A 195 10.95 -40.14 -17.51
C PHE A 195 12.28 -40.48 -16.80
N PHE A 196 13.19 -39.50 -16.67
CA PHE A 196 14.45 -39.71 -15.96
C PHE A 196 14.19 -39.73 -14.45
N ILE A 197 13.92 -40.92 -13.94
CA ILE A 197 13.97 -41.21 -12.51
C ILE A 197 15.44 -41.59 -12.22
N PRO A 198 16.25 -40.71 -11.63
CA PRO A 198 17.62 -41.06 -11.30
C PRO A 198 17.61 -42.28 -10.37
N GLN A 199 18.24 -43.37 -10.79
CA GLN A 199 18.50 -44.51 -9.92
C GLN A 199 19.57 -44.10 -8.91
N ILE A 200 19.10 -43.65 -7.75
CA ILE A 200 19.94 -43.28 -6.62
C ILE A 200 20.43 -44.60 -5.99
N ASN A 201 21.72 -44.91 -6.15
CA ASN A 201 22.35 -46.10 -5.56
C ASN A 201 22.15 -46.10 -4.03
N GLU A 202 21.84 -47.26 -3.43
CA GLU A 202 21.57 -47.41 -1.98
C GLU A 202 22.68 -46.84 -1.08
N LYS A 203 23.93 -46.80 -1.56
CA LYS A 203 25.07 -46.20 -0.83
C LYS A 203 24.94 -44.68 -0.65
N SER A 204 24.20 -43.99 -1.52
CA SER A 204 23.94 -42.55 -1.40
C SER A 204 22.75 -42.21 -0.48
N ASN A 205 21.90 -43.19 -0.14
CA ASN A 205 20.85 -42.99 0.88
C ASN A 205 21.43 -42.89 2.30
N ARG A 206 22.60 -43.49 2.57
CA ARG A 206 23.26 -43.39 3.89
C ARG A 206 23.87 -42.02 4.21
N ILE A 207 24.12 -41.17 3.21
CA ILE A 207 24.59 -39.80 3.45
C ILE A 207 23.43 -38.85 3.78
N ASN A 208 22.17 -39.24 3.47
CA ASN A 208 20.99 -38.45 3.78
C ASN A 208 20.44 -38.63 5.21
N GLU A 209 21.01 -39.53 6.02
CA GLU A 209 20.58 -39.75 7.41
C GLU A 209 21.19 -38.76 8.41
N SER A 210 22.29 -38.07 8.06
CA SER A 210 22.79 -36.97 8.88
C SER A 210 22.04 -35.68 8.54
N SER A 211 20.86 -35.53 9.16
CA SER A 211 20.08 -34.29 9.28
C SER A 211 20.10 -33.41 8.03
N ASN A 212 19.09 -33.61 7.17
CA ASN A 212 18.75 -32.79 6.02
C ASN A 212 19.23 -31.34 6.20
N ILE A 213 20.32 -30.96 5.52
CA ILE A 213 20.98 -29.65 5.66
C ILE A 213 19.96 -28.51 5.47
N PHE A 214 18.96 -28.75 4.64
CA PHE A 214 17.84 -27.86 4.39
C PHE A 214 16.93 -27.67 5.62
N ASP A 215 16.67 -28.71 6.41
CA ASP A 215 15.91 -28.59 7.67
C ASP A 215 16.72 -27.87 8.75
N SER A 216 18.04 -28.06 8.77
CA SER A 216 18.93 -27.31 9.67
C SER A 216 18.96 -25.82 9.31
N LEU A 217 19.15 -25.50 8.03
CA LEU A 217 19.11 -24.11 7.52
C LEU A 217 17.72 -23.47 7.70
N TYR A 218 16.65 -24.25 7.53
CA TYR A 218 15.28 -23.78 7.75
C TYR A 218 15.04 -23.47 9.23
N LYS A 219 15.49 -24.34 10.15
CA LYS A 219 15.42 -24.09 11.60
C LYS A 219 16.27 -22.88 12.03
N ASP A 220 17.47 -22.71 11.48
CA ASP A 220 18.31 -21.51 11.72
C ASP A 220 17.62 -20.24 11.20
N ALA A 221 17.07 -20.26 9.99
CA ALA A 221 16.31 -19.14 9.43
C ALA A 221 15.08 -18.78 10.27
N CYS A 222 14.33 -19.78 10.75
CA CYS A 222 13.21 -19.59 11.66
C CYS A 222 13.64 -18.99 13.01
N GLN A 223 14.76 -19.45 13.59
CA GLN A 223 15.29 -18.90 14.84
C GLN A 223 15.74 -17.43 14.69
N ARG A 224 16.42 -17.08 13.60
CA ARG A 224 16.80 -15.68 13.31
C ARG A 224 15.59 -14.78 13.14
N ARG A 225 14.55 -15.27 12.45
CA ARG A 225 13.32 -14.52 12.21
C ARG A 225 12.52 -14.30 13.51
N ASN A 226 12.42 -15.31 14.37
CA ASN A 226 11.76 -15.17 15.67
C ASN A 226 12.52 -14.26 16.63
N SER A 227 13.86 -14.24 16.56
CA SER A 227 14.70 -13.33 17.34
C SER A 227 14.59 -11.87 16.90
N GLN A 228 14.29 -11.62 15.62
CA GLN A 228 14.04 -10.28 15.08
C GLN A 228 12.59 -9.80 15.26
N SER A 229 11.61 -10.71 15.32
CA SER A 229 10.20 -10.32 15.56
C SER A 229 9.93 -10.03 17.04
N SER A 230 10.66 -10.65 17.97
CA SER A 230 10.57 -10.31 19.41
C SER A 230 11.15 -8.94 19.77
N SER A 231 11.92 -8.29 18.89
CA SER A 231 12.50 -6.96 19.16
C SER A 231 11.59 -5.76 18.80
N ASN A 232 10.36 -6.00 18.33
CA ASN A 232 9.41 -4.93 17.96
C ASN A 232 8.22 -4.75 18.92
N ILE A 233 8.23 -5.43 20.08
CA ILE A 233 7.22 -5.24 21.12
C ILE A 233 7.82 -4.35 22.21
N VAL A 234 7.35 -3.10 22.25
CA VAL A 234 7.39 -2.12 23.34
C VAL A 234 8.73 -2.01 24.08
N LYS A 235 9.44 -0.90 23.81
CA LYS A 235 10.51 -0.38 24.65
C LYS A 235 9.97 -0.06 26.06
N GLU A 236 9.98 -1.03 26.96
CA GLU A 236 10.14 -0.76 28.38
C GLU A 236 11.63 -0.60 28.71
N PRO A 237 12.01 0.41 29.52
CA PRO A 237 13.40 0.62 29.89
C PRO A 237 13.74 -0.29 31.07
N ASN A 238 14.15 -1.54 30.81
CA ASN A 238 14.70 -2.41 31.86
C ASN A 238 16.12 -2.88 31.54
N LYS A 239 17.05 -2.13 32.13
CA LYS A 239 18.16 -2.60 32.97
C LYS A 239 18.77 -3.98 32.68
N LYS A 240 20.04 -3.91 32.27
CA LYS A 240 21.16 -4.81 32.59
C LYS A 240 21.19 -6.17 31.89
N ASN A 241 21.94 -6.22 30.79
CA ASN A 241 22.99 -7.23 30.59
C ASN A 241 24.08 -6.68 29.65
N ASP A 242 24.75 -5.62 30.12
CA ASP A 242 25.99 -5.09 29.54
C ASP A 242 27.22 -5.87 30.05
N TYR A 243 27.30 -7.16 29.75
CA TYR A 243 28.59 -7.88 29.71
C TYR A 243 29.07 -8.07 28.27
N ARG A 244 28.58 -7.23 27.34
CA ARG A 244 29.23 -7.05 26.03
C ARG A 244 30.56 -6.36 26.26
N ARG A 245 31.63 -7.15 26.17
CA ARG A 245 33.04 -6.80 25.94
C ARG A 245 33.23 -5.33 25.56
N LYS A 246 33.32 -4.46 26.56
CA LYS A 246 33.72 -3.06 26.39
C LYS A 246 35.24 -3.05 26.34
N SER A 247 35.77 -3.04 25.12
CA SER A 247 37.02 -2.37 24.71
C SER A 247 37.71 -3.02 23.50
N GLU A 248 37.03 -3.82 22.67
CA GLU A 248 37.63 -4.18 21.37
C GLU A 248 37.53 -2.95 20.46
N GLY A 249 38.66 -2.29 20.21
CA GLY A 249 38.74 -1.16 19.30
C GLY A 249 38.31 -1.58 17.90
N VAL A 250 37.84 -0.62 17.08
CA VAL A 250 37.47 -0.91 15.68
C VAL A 250 38.64 -1.55 14.93
N GLU A 251 39.87 -1.12 15.20
CA GLU A 251 41.10 -1.72 14.67
C GLU A 251 41.32 -3.15 15.15
N GLU A 252 41.20 -3.43 16.45
CA GLU A 252 41.36 -4.79 16.99
C GLU A 252 40.34 -5.78 16.40
N PHE A 253 39.13 -5.30 16.10
CA PHE A 253 38.12 -6.09 15.41
C PHE A 253 38.54 -6.43 13.97
N PHE A 254 39.08 -5.47 13.23
CA PHE A 254 39.60 -5.69 11.88
C PHE A 254 40.82 -6.62 11.88
N ASP A 255 41.73 -6.44 12.84
CA ASP A 255 42.90 -7.29 13.01
C ASP A 255 42.51 -8.72 13.34
N ARG A 256 41.49 -8.92 14.17
CA ARG A 256 40.95 -10.26 14.45
C ARG A 256 40.34 -10.91 13.20
N LEU A 257 39.63 -10.15 12.37
CA LEU A 257 39.09 -10.63 11.10
C LEU A 257 40.18 -11.00 10.09
N PHE A 258 41.19 -10.15 9.95
CA PHE A 258 42.33 -10.38 9.06
C PHE A 258 43.17 -11.57 9.51
N SER A 259 43.48 -11.66 10.81
CA SER A 259 44.24 -12.78 11.37
C SER A 259 43.46 -14.10 11.31
N SER A 260 42.14 -14.08 11.47
CA SER A 260 41.30 -15.26 11.25
C SER A 260 41.35 -15.73 9.80
N LYS A 261 41.21 -14.82 8.83
CA LYS A 261 41.29 -15.16 7.41
C LYS A 261 42.68 -15.68 7.02
N LYS A 262 43.73 -15.03 7.52
CA LYS A 262 45.11 -15.46 7.26
C LYS A 262 45.38 -16.87 7.77
N LYS A 263 44.89 -17.21 8.98
CA LYS A 263 45.00 -18.56 9.53
C LYS A 263 44.28 -19.60 8.67
N THR A 264 43.08 -19.30 8.19
CA THR A 264 42.34 -20.23 7.31
C THR A 264 43.03 -20.42 5.97
N ASP A 265 43.59 -19.34 5.39
CA ASP A 265 44.32 -19.42 4.12
C ASP A 265 45.63 -20.22 4.28
N GLU A 266 46.36 -20.02 5.38
CA GLU A 266 47.57 -20.81 5.71
C GLU A 266 47.25 -22.29 5.95
N GLU A 267 46.11 -22.61 6.57
CA GLU A 267 45.66 -23.99 6.77
C GLU A 267 45.28 -24.66 5.44
N ILE A 268 44.55 -23.96 4.57
CA ILE A 268 44.24 -24.45 3.21
C ILE A 268 45.52 -24.69 2.41
N ASP A 269 46.49 -23.78 2.49
CA ASP A 269 47.77 -23.94 1.78
C ASP A 269 48.64 -25.06 2.36
N LYS A 270 48.57 -25.32 3.68
CA LYS A 270 49.19 -26.52 4.28
C LYS A 270 48.54 -27.80 3.75
N ILE A 271 47.21 -27.86 3.67
CA ILE A 271 46.48 -29.01 3.10
C ILE A 271 46.85 -29.20 1.62
N ARG A 272 46.93 -28.11 0.84
CA ARG A 272 47.37 -28.17 -0.57
C ARG A 272 48.82 -28.64 -0.70
N LYS A 273 49.73 -28.23 0.19
CA LYS A 273 51.12 -28.69 0.19
C LYS A 273 51.26 -30.16 0.60
N GLN A 274 50.44 -30.64 1.53
CA GLN A 274 50.39 -32.05 1.93
C GLN A 274 49.79 -32.94 0.84
N ASN A 275 48.87 -32.41 0.04
CA ASN A 275 48.21 -33.13 -1.06
C ASN A 275 48.84 -32.85 -2.45
N LYS A 276 50.02 -32.23 -2.50
CA LYS A 276 50.72 -31.84 -3.74
C LYS A 276 51.52 -32.96 -4.40
N GLU A 277 51.45 -34.17 -3.86
CA GLU A 277 52.00 -35.33 -4.55
C GLU A 277 51.05 -35.65 -5.71
N ASP A 278 51.35 -35.09 -6.89
CA ASP A 278 50.69 -35.41 -8.17
C ASP A 278 51.00 -36.85 -8.63
N VAL A 279 51.37 -37.74 -7.70
CA VAL A 279 51.80 -39.11 -7.91
C VAL A 279 51.02 -39.99 -6.95
N ASP A 280 50.32 -40.98 -7.49
CA ASP A 280 49.61 -41.98 -6.69
C ASP A 280 50.61 -42.80 -5.87
N LYS A 281 50.44 -42.80 -4.54
CA LYS A 281 51.35 -43.41 -3.57
C LYS A 281 51.51 -44.93 -3.76
N GLN A 282 50.53 -45.60 -4.35
CA GLN A 282 50.57 -47.06 -4.53
C GLN A 282 51.19 -47.49 -5.86
N THR A 283 50.97 -46.72 -6.93
CA THR A 283 51.40 -47.10 -8.28
C THR A 283 52.61 -46.31 -8.78
N GLY A 284 52.96 -45.20 -8.12
CA GLY A 284 54.02 -44.29 -8.56
C GLY A 284 53.69 -43.54 -9.86
N GLN A 285 52.46 -43.68 -10.38
CA GLN A 285 52.03 -42.99 -11.59
C GLN A 285 51.53 -41.59 -11.28
N LYS A 286 51.81 -40.65 -12.18
CA LYS A 286 51.27 -39.29 -12.07
C LYS A 286 49.74 -39.33 -12.18
N LEU A 287 49.04 -38.67 -11.27
CA LEU A 287 47.58 -38.57 -11.28
C LEU A 287 47.13 -37.93 -12.60
N PHE A 288 46.13 -38.54 -13.24
CA PHE A 288 45.59 -38.08 -14.51
C PHE A 288 44.99 -36.68 -14.35
N ILE A 289 45.60 -35.68 -14.99
CA ILE A 289 45.07 -34.32 -15.09
C ILE A 289 44.21 -34.30 -16.36
N PRO A 290 42.87 -34.32 -16.25
CA PRO A 290 42.01 -34.31 -17.43
C PRO A 290 42.28 -33.05 -18.25
N MET A 291 42.57 -33.23 -19.54
CA MET A 291 42.64 -32.12 -20.50
C MET A 291 41.22 -31.57 -20.72
N THR A 292 40.75 -30.73 -19.80
CA THR A 292 39.45 -30.07 -19.93
C THR A 292 39.54 -28.96 -20.98
N GLY A 293 39.19 -29.30 -22.22
CA GLY A 293 38.73 -28.37 -23.25
C GLY A 293 39.79 -27.54 -23.99
N ARG A 294 39.39 -27.01 -25.16
CA ARG A 294 40.16 -26.06 -25.96
C ARG A 294 40.34 -24.77 -25.15
N LYS A 295 41.59 -24.30 -25.01
CA LYS A 295 41.90 -22.98 -24.44
C LYS A 295 41.08 -21.93 -25.19
N SER A 296 40.42 -21.01 -24.48
CA SER A 296 39.64 -19.95 -25.14
C SER A 296 40.53 -19.19 -26.12
N SER A 297 40.06 -19.00 -27.36
CA SER A 297 40.82 -18.34 -28.43
C SER A 297 41.22 -16.91 -28.09
N THR A 298 40.61 -16.32 -27.07
CA THR A 298 40.96 -15.01 -26.53
C THR A 298 41.80 -15.20 -25.26
N SER A 299 43.06 -14.76 -25.33
CA SER A 299 43.91 -14.59 -24.15
C SER A 299 43.32 -13.48 -23.30
N ARG A 300 42.64 -13.84 -22.20
CA ARG A 300 42.17 -12.85 -21.22
C ARG A 300 43.36 -12.43 -20.38
N GLU A 301 43.68 -11.16 -20.37
CA GLU A 301 44.76 -10.61 -19.53
C GLU A 301 44.43 -10.66 -18.04
N LYS A 302 43.14 -10.82 -17.69
CA LYS A 302 42.65 -10.81 -16.31
C LYS A 302 41.78 -12.04 -16.02
N PRO A 303 41.78 -12.54 -14.77
CA PRO A 303 40.91 -13.63 -14.38
C PRO A 303 39.44 -13.23 -14.55
N VAL A 304 38.62 -14.19 -15.00
CA VAL A 304 37.19 -14.00 -15.34
C VAL A 304 36.40 -13.33 -14.22
N TRP A 305 36.77 -13.62 -12.97
CA TRP A 305 36.12 -13.06 -11.79
C TRP A 305 36.30 -11.54 -11.68
N ASP A 306 37.48 -11.00 -12.02
CA ASP A 306 37.74 -9.57 -11.98
C ASP A 306 36.95 -8.84 -13.07
N GLU A 307 36.86 -9.44 -14.26
CA GLU A 307 36.09 -8.88 -15.38
C GLU A 307 34.58 -8.86 -15.07
N LEU A 308 34.05 -9.96 -14.52
CA LEU A 308 32.66 -10.03 -14.08
C LEU A 308 32.37 -9.08 -12.90
N PHE A 309 33.33 -8.92 -11.98
CA PHE A 309 33.20 -8.02 -10.85
C PHE A 309 33.21 -6.55 -11.29
N LEU A 310 34.13 -6.17 -12.18
CA LEU A 310 34.18 -4.83 -12.79
C LEU A 310 32.93 -4.54 -13.63
N SER A 311 32.43 -5.51 -14.38
CA SER A 311 31.18 -5.37 -15.13
C SER A 311 29.98 -5.20 -14.19
N LYS A 312 29.97 -5.90 -13.04
CA LYS A 312 28.93 -5.76 -12.01
C LYS A 312 29.00 -4.41 -11.28
N ILE A 313 30.21 -3.89 -11.01
CA ILE A 313 30.40 -2.55 -10.43
C ILE A 313 29.94 -1.48 -11.44
N GLY A 314 30.41 -1.54 -12.69
CA GLY A 314 30.01 -0.59 -13.73
C GLY A 314 28.50 -0.57 -14.00
N ASN A 315 27.81 -1.71 -13.82
CA ASN A 315 26.35 -1.78 -13.92
C ASN A 315 25.63 -1.34 -12.64
N LYS A 316 26.24 -1.50 -11.46
CA LYS A 316 25.71 -0.99 -10.21
C LYS A 316 25.81 0.52 -10.12
N ASP A 317 26.94 1.11 -10.50
CA ASP A 317 27.13 2.56 -10.48
C ASP A 317 26.18 3.25 -11.47
N LYS A 318 25.99 2.68 -12.66
CA LYS A 318 24.98 3.17 -13.63
C LYS A 318 23.52 3.00 -13.15
N LEU A 319 23.26 2.05 -12.24
CA LEU A 319 21.92 1.82 -11.68
C LEU A 319 21.68 2.69 -10.43
N GLU A 320 22.71 2.91 -9.62
CA GLU A 320 22.71 3.83 -8.48
C GLU A 320 22.62 5.28 -8.95
N ASP A 321 23.38 5.70 -9.96
CA ASP A 321 23.28 7.04 -10.58
C ASP A 321 21.92 7.32 -11.22
N LYS A 322 21.24 6.28 -11.73
CA LYS A 322 19.85 6.39 -12.20
C LYS A 322 18.89 6.50 -11.03
N LYS A 323 19.07 5.71 -9.97
CA LYS A 323 18.21 5.75 -8.78
C LYS A 323 18.35 7.04 -7.98
N THR A 324 19.56 7.58 -7.82
CA THR A 324 19.78 8.86 -7.15
C THR A 324 19.19 10.01 -7.97
N LYS A 325 19.42 10.06 -9.28
CA LYS A 325 18.78 11.05 -10.18
C LYS A 325 17.26 10.93 -10.24
N ASP A 326 16.70 9.72 -10.20
CA ASP A 326 15.24 9.52 -10.23
C ASP A 326 14.60 9.83 -8.86
N SER A 327 15.32 9.62 -7.75
CA SER A 327 14.85 9.96 -6.40
C SER A 327 14.90 11.46 -6.11
N GLU A 328 15.87 12.20 -6.68
CA GLU A 328 15.94 13.66 -6.55
C GLU A 328 14.98 14.38 -7.50
N LYS A 329 14.69 13.83 -8.68
CA LYS A 329 13.71 14.40 -9.63
C LYS A 329 12.26 14.16 -9.24
N CYS A 330 11.95 13.08 -8.49
CA CYS A 330 10.58 12.77 -8.10
C CYS A 330 9.96 13.72 -7.06
N LEU A 331 10.73 14.57 -6.38
CA LEU A 331 10.17 15.42 -5.32
C LEU A 331 9.71 16.82 -5.74
N THR A 332 10.10 17.36 -6.90
CA THR A 332 9.76 18.76 -7.22
C THR A 332 9.48 19.08 -8.69
N GLN A 333 9.76 18.19 -9.65
CA GLN A 333 9.57 18.51 -11.07
C GLN A 333 8.28 17.85 -11.59
N PRO A 334 7.23 18.63 -11.93
CA PRO A 334 6.05 18.10 -12.58
C PRO A 334 6.43 17.42 -13.90
N SER A 335 5.71 16.34 -14.25
CA SER A 335 5.94 15.65 -15.53
C SER A 335 5.80 16.62 -16.71
N GLU A 336 6.49 16.37 -17.83
CA GLU A 336 6.37 17.21 -19.04
C GLU A 336 4.92 17.41 -19.49
N ASN A 337 4.09 16.38 -19.32
CA ASN A 337 2.67 16.44 -19.64
C ASN A 337 1.91 17.38 -18.70
N THR A 338 2.29 17.42 -17.42
CA THR A 338 1.75 18.35 -16.43
C THR A 338 2.19 19.78 -16.72
N CYS A 339 3.44 20.01 -17.14
CA CYS A 339 3.92 21.32 -17.59
C CYS A 339 3.14 21.82 -18.80
N LYS A 340 3.00 20.98 -19.85
CA LYS A 340 2.21 21.30 -21.05
C LYS A 340 0.75 21.59 -20.72
N PHE A 341 0.18 20.87 -19.75
CA PHE A 341 -1.19 21.13 -19.28
C PHE A 341 -1.29 22.49 -18.59
N TYR A 342 -0.32 22.82 -17.74
CA TYR A 342 -0.25 24.11 -17.06
C TYR A 342 -0.09 25.27 -18.04
N GLU A 343 0.77 25.14 -19.05
CA GLU A 343 0.95 26.15 -20.10
C GLU A 343 -0.35 26.40 -20.88
N LYS A 344 -1.07 25.34 -21.26
CA LYS A 344 -2.38 25.48 -21.91
C LYS A 344 -3.40 26.16 -21.00
N PHE A 345 -3.39 25.81 -19.72
CA PHE A 345 -4.27 26.43 -18.73
C PHE A 345 -3.95 27.93 -18.55
N LYS A 346 -2.66 28.27 -18.48
CA LYS A 346 -2.16 29.65 -18.41
C LYS A 346 -2.57 30.45 -19.65
N LEU A 347 -2.35 29.91 -20.85
CA LEU A 347 -2.73 30.55 -22.11
C LEU A 347 -4.23 30.81 -22.19
N HIS A 348 -5.06 29.81 -21.82
CA HIS A 348 -6.51 29.99 -21.77
C HIS A 348 -6.94 31.06 -20.75
N ARG A 349 -6.20 31.23 -19.64
CA ARG A 349 -6.48 32.29 -18.66
C ARG A 349 -6.13 33.66 -19.22
N PHE A 350 -5.01 33.79 -19.91
CA PHE A 350 -4.58 35.03 -20.54
C PHE A 350 -5.51 35.41 -21.70
N GLU A 351 -5.96 34.44 -22.49
CA GLU A 351 -7.00 34.65 -23.52
C GLU A 351 -8.32 35.15 -22.91
N ALA A 352 -8.74 34.57 -21.79
CA ALA A 352 -9.95 35.04 -21.10
C ALA A 352 -9.80 36.45 -20.50
N LEU A 353 -8.60 36.81 -20.03
CA LEU A 353 -8.28 38.16 -19.58
C LEU A 353 -8.27 39.15 -20.74
N PHE A 354 -7.62 38.79 -21.86
CA PHE A 354 -7.60 39.60 -23.08
C PHE A 354 -9.01 39.90 -23.58
N LYS A 355 -9.87 38.87 -23.69
CA LYS A 355 -11.28 39.03 -24.07
C LYS A 355 -12.13 39.85 -23.09
N GLN A 356 -11.68 39.98 -21.83
CA GLN A 356 -12.35 40.85 -20.86
C GLN A 356 -11.91 42.30 -21.00
N LEU A 357 -10.65 42.53 -21.37
CA LEU A 357 -10.08 43.86 -21.63
C LEU A 357 -10.57 44.43 -22.97
N ASP A 358 -10.73 43.58 -23.98
CA ASP A 358 -11.24 43.91 -25.32
C ASP A 358 -12.77 44.08 -25.31
N SER A 359 -13.21 45.32 -25.11
CA SER A 359 -14.65 45.67 -25.00
C SER A 359 -15.40 45.53 -26.32
N ASP A 360 -14.76 45.85 -27.44
CA ASP A 360 -15.37 45.82 -28.78
C ASP A 360 -15.19 44.49 -29.52
N LYS A 361 -14.38 43.58 -28.96
CA LYS A 361 -14.11 42.23 -29.50
C LYS A 361 -13.50 42.27 -30.89
N ASP A 362 -12.74 43.32 -31.20
CA ASP A 362 -12.03 43.46 -32.48
C ASP A 362 -10.71 42.66 -32.51
N GLY A 363 -10.34 42.06 -31.38
CA GLY A 363 -9.11 41.30 -31.19
C GLY A 363 -7.90 42.18 -30.88
N LYS A 364 -8.12 43.45 -30.50
CA LYS A 364 -7.08 44.43 -30.21
C LYS A 364 -7.44 45.25 -28.97
N ILE A 365 -6.45 45.51 -28.11
CA ILE A 365 -6.66 46.36 -26.93
C ILE A 365 -6.18 47.77 -27.28
N ASN A 366 -7.11 48.72 -27.25
CA ASN A 366 -6.86 50.15 -27.43
C ASN A 366 -7.02 50.88 -26.10
N ARG A 367 -6.17 51.87 -25.82
CA ARG A 367 -6.21 52.71 -24.60
C ARG A 367 -7.60 53.28 -24.30
N GLU A 368 -8.32 53.71 -25.33
CA GLU A 368 -9.63 54.38 -25.17
C GLU A 368 -10.79 53.42 -24.91
N LYS A 369 -10.61 52.12 -25.20
CA LYS A 369 -11.70 51.13 -25.23
C LYS A 369 -11.51 49.98 -24.24
N ILE A 370 -10.60 50.11 -23.28
CA ILE A 370 -10.36 49.05 -22.30
C ILE A 370 -11.53 48.94 -21.33
N CYS A 371 -12.11 47.74 -21.22
CA CYS A 371 -13.08 47.46 -20.17
C CYS A 371 -12.39 46.88 -18.93
N LEU A 372 -12.48 47.57 -17.80
CA LEU A 372 -11.93 47.12 -16.52
C LEU A 372 -12.97 46.41 -15.64
N ASP A 373 -14.23 46.37 -16.09
CA ASP A 373 -15.35 45.88 -15.28
C ASP A 373 -15.23 44.38 -15.02
N GLY A 374 -15.30 44.03 -13.73
CA GLY A 374 -15.28 42.64 -13.27
C GLY A 374 -13.90 41.99 -13.26
N ILE A 375 -12.82 42.72 -13.54
CA ILE A 375 -11.44 42.28 -13.29
C ILE A 375 -11.09 42.53 -11.81
N ASP A 376 -10.40 41.58 -11.18
CA ASP A 376 -9.98 41.72 -9.78
C ASP A 376 -8.97 42.86 -9.67
N THR A 377 -9.11 43.73 -8.68
CA THR A 377 -8.25 44.90 -8.48
C THR A 377 -6.79 44.50 -8.33
N LYS A 378 -6.51 43.33 -7.73
CA LYS A 378 -5.16 42.78 -7.65
C LYS A 378 -4.57 42.44 -9.02
N VAL A 379 -5.39 41.92 -9.93
CA VAL A 379 -4.94 41.63 -11.30
C VAL A 379 -4.65 42.94 -12.04
N LEU A 380 -5.46 43.98 -11.84
CA LEU A 380 -5.22 45.30 -12.43
C LEU A 380 -3.90 45.91 -11.95
N ILE A 381 -3.60 45.82 -10.66
CA ILE A 381 -2.31 46.29 -10.10
C ILE A 381 -1.14 45.55 -10.75
N ILE A 382 -1.25 44.23 -10.92
CA ILE A 382 -0.20 43.43 -11.55
C ILE A 382 -0.01 43.82 -13.03
N LEU A 383 -1.11 44.09 -13.75
CA LEU A 383 -1.07 44.50 -15.16
C LEU A 383 -0.69 45.97 -15.39
N GLY A 384 -0.63 46.79 -14.34
CA GLY A 384 -0.30 48.21 -14.39
C GLY A 384 0.89 48.56 -15.31
N PRO A 385 2.06 47.89 -15.19
CA PRO A 385 3.21 48.18 -16.04
C PRO A 385 2.94 48.05 -17.55
N ILE A 386 2.08 47.11 -17.95
CA ILE A 386 1.72 46.93 -19.36
C ILE A 386 0.82 48.08 -19.84
N PHE A 387 -0.09 48.56 -18.99
CA PHE A 387 -0.93 49.71 -19.31
C PHE A 387 -0.14 51.01 -19.37
N ASP A 388 0.82 51.21 -18.47
CA ASP A 388 1.72 52.38 -18.47
C ASP A 388 2.58 52.42 -19.75
N GLU A 389 3.10 51.25 -20.18
CA GLU A 389 3.82 51.12 -21.45
C GLU A 389 2.93 51.46 -22.64
N MET A 390 1.70 50.94 -22.66
CA MET A 390 0.73 51.19 -23.73
C MET A 390 0.27 52.66 -23.76
N GLU A 391 0.15 53.30 -22.60
CA GLU A 391 -0.14 54.73 -22.49
C GLU A 391 1.00 55.60 -23.04
N THR A 392 2.24 55.16 -22.85
CA THR A 392 3.43 55.87 -23.33
C THR A 392 3.64 55.70 -24.84
N THR A 393 3.45 54.49 -25.38
CA THR A 393 3.67 54.23 -26.81
C THR A 393 2.47 54.56 -27.69
N GLY A 394 1.26 54.50 -27.14
CA GLY A 394 0.02 54.63 -27.91
C GLY A 394 -0.21 53.46 -28.87
N GLU A 395 0.50 52.34 -28.70
CA GLU A 395 0.40 51.18 -29.57
C GLU A 395 -0.90 50.40 -29.32
N ILE A 396 -1.42 49.82 -30.40
CA ILE A 396 -2.57 48.91 -30.36
C ILE A 396 -2.04 47.51 -30.12
N LEU A 397 -2.47 46.87 -29.03
CA LEU A 397 -1.91 45.60 -28.60
C LEU A 397 -2.76 44.43 -29.13
N GLY A 398 -2.19 43.62 -30.03
CA GLY A 398 -2.78 42.36 -30.45
C GLY A 398 -2.68 41.28 -29.36
N PHE A 399 -3.37 40.15 -29.55
CA PHE A 399 -3.32 39.05 -28.58
C PHE A 399 -1.91 38.47 -28.42
N ASP A 400 -1.18 38.27 -29.52
CA ASP A 400 0.18 37.73 -29.48
C ASP A 400 1.16 38.70 -28.79
N ASP A 401 1.03 40.01 -29.04
CA ASP A 401 1.84 41.04 -28.38
C ASP A 401 1.52 41.12 -26.88
N PHE A 402 0.24 41.03 -26.51
CA PHE A 402 -0.20 40.94 -25.13
C PHE A 402 0.37 39.72 -24.42
N LEU A 403 0.41 38.55 -25.09
CA LEU A 403 1.02 37.34 -24.55
C LEU A 403 2.52 37.50 -24.30
N CYS A 404 3.25 38.13 -25.21
CA CYS A 404 4.67 38.40 -25.02
C CYS A 404 4.90 39.31 -23.80
N ARG A 405 4.17 40.43 -23.70
CA ARG A 405 4.32 41.38 -22.58
C ARG A 405 3.91 40.78 -21.23
N ILE A 406 2.82 40.01 -21.20
CA ILE A 406 2.38 39.36 -19.96
C ILE A 406 3.33 38.24 -19.54
N ASP A 407 3.98 37.54 -20.48
CA ASP A 407 4.99 36.53 -20.16
C ASP A 407 6.27 37.16 -19.61
N GLU A 408 6.73 38.28 -20.17
CA GLU A 408 7.84 39.07 -19.62
C GLU A 408 7.53 39.57 -18.20
N LEU A 409 6.32 40.09 -17.99
CA LEU A 409 5.83 40.47 -16.67
C LEU A 409 5.78 39.26 -15.73
N TYR A 410 5.28 38.12 -16.21
CA TYR A 410 5.16 36.88 -15.44
C TYR A 410 6.51 36.35 -14.94
N MET A 411 7.61 36.65 -15.63
CA MET A 411 8.97 36.32 -15.16
C MET A 411 9.44 37.23 -14.02
N LYS A 412 9.05 38.51 -14.03
CA LYS A 412 9.47 39.52 -13.04
C LYS A 412 8.68 39.50 -11.73
N ILE A 413 7.41 39.08 -11.76
CA ILE A 413 6.51 39.13 -10.60
C ILE A 413 6.75 38.01 -9.56
N SER A 414 6.24 38.24 -8.35
CA SER A 414 6.29 37.31 -7.21
C SER A 414 5.42 36.06 -7.44
N PRO A 415 5.77 34.87 -6.89
CA PRO A 415 4.96 33.65 -7.01
C PRO A 415 3.49 33.80 -6.58
N GLN A 416 3.22 34.63 -5.57
CA GLN A 416 1.87 34.92 -5.09
C GLN A 416 1.03 35.62 -6.18
N ASP A 417 1.63 36.58 -6.88
CA ASP A 417 0.98 37.35 -7.95
C ASP A 417 0.77 36.50 -9.20
N LYS A 418 1.74 35.61 -9.51
CA LYS A 418 1.58 34.58 -10.55
C LYS A 418 0.34 33.72 -10.28
N MET A 419 0.14 33.32 -9.02
CA MET A 419 -1.02 32.54 -8.63
C MET A 419 -2.31 33.34 -8.78
N VAL A 420 -2.31 34.64 -8.44
CA VAL A 420 -3.49 35.52 -8.62
C VAL A 420 -3.89 35.63 -10.10
N LEU A 421 -2.94 35.83 -11.01
CA LEU A 421 -3.19 35.91 -12.45
C LEU A 421 -3.81 34.62 -13.03
N VAL A 422 -3.33 33.46 -12.58
CA VAL A 422 -3.73 32.15 -13.13
C VAL A 422 -4.96 31.58 -12.41
N LYS A 423 -5.34 32.14 -11.26
CA LYS A 423 -6.44 31.60 -10.45
C LYS A 423 -7.76 31.64 -11.22
N PRO A 424 -8.51 30.52 -11.26
CA PRO A 424 -9.85 30.54 -11.84
C PRO A 424 -10.72 31.52 -11.04
N LYS A 425 -11.36 32.48 -11.74
CA LYS A 425 -12.48 33.24 -11.16
C LYS A 425 -13.50 32.20 -10.69
N LYS A 426 -13.66 32.09 -9.37
CA LYS A 426 -14.80 31.38 -8.81
C LYS A 426 -15.98 32.23 -9.23
N SER A 427 -16.76 31.76 -10.20
CA SER A 427 -18.04 32.37 -10.52
C SER A 427 -18.77 32.53 -9.19
N GLN A 428 -18.96 33.76 -8.73
CA GLN A 428 -19.76 34.10 -7.54
C GLN A 428 -21.25 33.85 -7.82
N SER A 429 -21.57 32.80 -8.58
CA SER A 429 -22.88 32.20 -8.51
C SER A 429 -23.00 31.62 -7.10
N GLN A 430 -23.53 32.43 -6.19
CA GLN A 430 -24.13 32.02 -4.91
C GLN A 430 -25.34 31.11 -5.16
N VAL A 431 -25.22 30.15 -6.08
CA VAL A 431 -26.06 28.97 -5.99
C VAL A 431 -25.51 28.29 -4.75
N GLN A 432 -26.28 28.36 -3.66
CA GLN A 432 -26.14 27.47 -2.53
C GLN A 432 -26.29 26.05 -3.09
N PHE A 433 -25.23 25.51 -3.68
CA PHE A 433 -25.10 24.10 -3.91
C PHE A 433 -24.97 23.52 -2.50
N SER A 434 -26.10 23.18 -1.90
CA SER A 434 -26.14 22.15 -0.88
C SER A 434 -25.59 20.91 -1.56
N PHE A 435 -24.27 20.74 -1.48
CA PHE A 435 -23.62 19.53 -1.90
C PHE A 435 -24.03 18.46 -0.89
N THR A 436 -25.23 17.93 -1.05
CA THR A 436 -25.59 16.62 -0.56
C THR A 436 -25.03 15.66 -1.60
N PRO A 437 -23.83 15.08 -1.40
CA PRO A 437 -23.31 14.10 -2.33
C PRO A 437 -24.38 13.03 -2.50
N ILE A 438 -24.92 12.90 -3.71
CA ILE A 438 -25.84 11.81 -4.04
C ILE A 438 -24.96 10.57 -4.16
N ILE A 439 -24.71 9.93 -3.03
CA ILE A 439 -23.95 8.69 -2.97
C ILE A 439 -24.81 7.62 -3.64
N ASN A 440 -24.28 7.03 -4.71
CA ASN A 440 -24.91 5.89 -5.37
C ASN A 440 -25.20 4.79 -4.32
N LYS A 441 -26.42 4.21 -4.32
CA LYS A 441 -26.84 3.15 -3.39
C LYS A 441 -25.79 2.03 -3.26
N LYS A 442 -25.09 1.67 -4.36
CA LYS A 442 -23.99 0.71 -4.33
C LYS A 442 -22.79 1.17 -3.50
N SER A 443 -22.38 2.43 -3.64
CA SER A 443 -21.29 3.01 -2.84
C SER A 443 -21.69 3.14 -1.38
N GLN A 444 -22.98 3.39 -1.10
CA GLN A 444 -23.52 3.41 0.27
C GLN A 444 -23.50 2.02 0.91
N GLN A 445 -23.87 0.97 0.16
CA GLN A 445 -23.76 -0.43 0.60
C GLN A 445 -22.31 -0.88 0.78
N LEU A 446 -21.40 -0.50 -0.13
CA LEU A 446 -19.97 -0.79 0.00
C LEU A 446 -19.33 -0.04 1.18
N ALA A 447 -19.76 1.19 1.44
CA ALA A 447 -19.34 1.94 2.61
C ALA A 447 -19.85 1.28 3.89
N ALA A 448 -21.14 0.96 3.97
CA ALA A 448 -21.76 0.27 5.11
C ALA A 448 -21.09 -1.08 5.39
N ASN A 449 -20.83 -1.88 4.34
CA ASN A 449 -20.14 -3.15 4.48
C ASN A 449 -18.66 -3.00 4.88
N ASN A 450 -18.02 -1.86 4.68
CA ASN A 450 -16.62 -1.63 5.09
C ASN A 450 -16.47 -0.81 6.39
N MET A 451 -17.57 -0.40 7.04
CA MET A 451 -17.53 0.38 8.29
C MET A 451 -16.94 -0.38 9.48
N HIS A 452 -16.80 -1.71 9.39
CA HIS A 452 -16.19 -2.52 10.44
C HIS A 452 -14.66 -2.45 10.48
N LEU A 453 -13.99 -1.88 9.46
CA LEU A 453 -12.51 -1.83 9.38
C LEU A 453 -11.87 -0.59 10.03
N GLY A 454 -12.63 0.22 10.76
CA GLY A 454 -12.11 1.42 11.46
C GLY A 454 -12.38 2.72 10.71
N ASN A 455 -12.41 3.83 11.46
CA ASN A 455 -12.73 5.16 10.93
C ASN A 455 -11.52 5.82 10.26
N ASN A 456 -10.30 5.42 10.64
CA ASN A 456 -9.07 5.99 10.11
C ASN A 456 -8.50 5.15 8.95
N VAL A 457 -8.04 5.81 7.89
CA VAL A 457 -7.38 5.16 6.74
C VAL A 457 -6.16 4.34 7.18
N HIS A 458 -5.42 4.81 8.19
CA HIS A 458 -4.30 4.08 8.77
C HIS A 458 -4.75 2.79 9.49
N GLU A 459 -5.88 2.83 10.18
CA GLU A 459 -6.45 1.68 10.87
C GLU A 459 -6.98 0.65 9.87
N ARG A 460 -7.64 1.10 8.79
CA ARG A 460 -8.08 0.22 7.69
C ARG A 460 -6.92 -0.49 7.01
N THR A 461 -5.80 0.22 6.82
CA THR A 461 -4.61 -0.36 6.19
C THR A 461 -3.88 -1.32 7.12
N ALA A 462 -3.84 -1.05 8.43
CA ALA A 462 -3.32 -1.96 9.44
C ALA A 462 -4.17 -3.25 9.54
N ASN A 463 -5.49 -3.12 9.69
CA ASN A 463 -6.42 -4.25 9.75
C ASN A 463 -6.39 -5.09 8.48
N LYS A 464 -6.25 -4.46 7.30
CA LYS A 464 -6.08 -5.19 6.05
C LYS A 464 -4.79 -6.01 6.04
N LYS A 465 -3.67 -5.46 6.54
CA LYS A 465 -2.40 -6.20 6.67
C LYS A 465 -2.54 -7.37 7.64
N GLU A 466 -3.15 -7.16 8.79
CA GLU A 466 -3.39 -8.21 9.79
C GLU A 466 -4.27 -9.34 9.24
N ILE A 467 -5.35 -9.01 8.53
CA ILE A 467 -6.21 -10.01 7.87
C ILE A 467 -5.43 -10.79 6.80
N THR A 468 -4.59 -10.12 6.01
CA THR A 468 -3.75 -10.82 5.03
C THR A 468 -2.73 -11.73 5.69
N GLU A 469 -2.15 -11.31 6.82
CA GLU A 469 -1.19 -12.10 7.58
C GLU A 469 -1.85 -13.32 8.23
N LEU A 470 -3.03 -13.16 8.82
CA LEU A 470 -3.84 -14.26 9.35
C LEU A 470 -4.23 -15.27 8.26
N LYS A 471 -4.61 -14.79 7.07
CA LYS A 471 -4.87 -15.68 5.92
C LYS A 471 -3.63 -16.45 5.50
N LEU A 472 -2.47 -15.79 5.48
CA LEU A 472 -1.20 -16.41 5.10
C LEU A 472 -0.69 -17.39 6.17
N LYS A 473 -0.96 -17.12 7.44
CA LYS A 473 -0.71 -18.03 8.56
C LYS A 473 -1.61 -19.26 8.47
N LYS A 474 -2.91 -19.06 8.27
CA LYS A 474 -3.88 -20.16 8.09
C LYS A 474 -3.56 -21.01 6.86
N ALA A 475 -3.13 -20.40 5.76
CA ALA A 475 -2.68 -21.13 4.57
C ALA A 475 -1.44 -21.99 4.85
N ARG A 476 -0.49 -21.49 5.66
CA ARG A 476 0.67 -22.26 6.13
C ARG A 476 0.27 -23.41 7.04
N GLU A 477 -0.59 -23.18 8.02
CA GLU A 477 -1.09 -24.24 8.91
C GLU A 477 -1.80 -25.35 8.10
N LEU A 478 -2.57 -25.00 7.07
CA LEU A 478 -3.19 -25.99 6.18
C LEU A 478 -2.18 -26.76 5.33
N GLN A 479 -1.05 -26.13 4.96
CA GLN A 479 0.03 -26.78 4.24
C GLN A 479 0.84 -27.72 5.16
N GLU A 480 1.10 -27.30 6.39
CA GLU A 480 1.79 -28.08 7.44
C GLU A 480 0.95 -29.28 7.91
N MET A 481 -0.37 -29.14 7.95
CA MET A 481 -1.32 -30.24 8.21
C MET A 481 -1.40 -31.26 7.06
N GLY A 482 -0.61 -31.09 5.98
CA GLY A 482 -0.56 -32.05 4.87
C GLY A 482 -1.80 -32.08 3.98
N ILE A 483 -2.75 -31.16 4.18
CA ILE A 483 -4.04 -31.15 3.44
C ILE A 483 -3.83 -30.78 1.96
N ILE A 484 -2.73 -30.11 1.61
CA ILE A 484 -2.42 -29.68 0.24
C ILE A 484 -1.55 -30.69 -0.52
N ALA A 485 -0.89 -31.63 0.16
CA ALA A 485 0.12 -32.50 -0.45
C ALA A 485 -0.43 -33.67 -1.30
N ASN A 486 -1.75 -33.94 -1.30
CA ASN A 486 -2.32 -35.10 -2.00
C ASN A 486 -3.31 -34.76 -3.12
N THR A 487 -3.34 -33.53 -3.63
CA THR A 487 -4.22 -33.16 -4.76
C THR A 487 -3.56 -33.31 -6.15
N ILE A 488 -2.37 -33.92 -6.23
CA ILE A 488 -1.73 -34.29 -7.49
C ILE A 488 -1.24 -35.73 -7.37
N ARG A 489 -2.19 -36.67 -7.44
CA ARG A 489 -1.97 -38.05 -7.90
C ARG A 489 -3.19 -38.52 -8.65
#